data_AF-A0A2H0DTH3-F1
#
_entry.id   AF-A0A2H0DTH3-F1
#
_cell.length_a   1.000
_cell.length_b   1.000
_cell.length_c   1.000
_cell.angle_alpha   90.00
_cell.angle_beta   90.00
_cell.angle_gamma   90.00
#
_symmetry.space_group_name_H-M   'P 1'
#
loop_
_entity.id
_entity.type
_entity.pdbx_description
1 polymer ?
#
loop_
_entity_poly.entity_id
_entity_poly.type
_entity_poly.pdbx_seq_one_letter_code
_entity_poly.pdbx_strand_id
1 'polypeptide(L)'
;MNPLQTFLQKLDSIHSALDFTEGTDGVKADLLASINLDLISKIAADPKNKTLLEDLASHNPATKSDVETSLAYATEKMKDAGIDVNALFTEVANWTLQNYLSKLAVSFPPEQIDPLRALI
;
A
#
# COMPACT_ATOMS: atom_id res chain seq x y z
N MET A 1 -5.03 -12.36 9.79
CA MET A 1 -4.26 -11.14 10.08
C MET A 1 -4.71 -10.06 9.10
N ASN A 2 -4.88 -8.80 9.51
CA ASN A 2 -5.32 -7.72 8.61
C ASN A 2 -4.19 -7.37 7.61
N PRO A 3 -4.44 -7.34 6.28
CA PRO A 3 -3.42 -7.03 5.27
C PRO A 3 -2.69 -5.70 5.48
N LEU A 4 -3.39 -4.65 5.95
CA LEU A 4 -2.78 -3.36 6.28
C LEU A 4 -1.78 -3.48 7.42
N GLN A 5 -2.15 -4.18 8.50
CA GLN A 5 -1.25 -4.39 9.63
C GLN A 5 -0.01 -5.20 9.22
N THR A 6 -0.21 -6.24 8.41
CA THR A 6 0.90 -7.03 7.85
C THR A 6 1.84 -6.15 7.00
N PHE A 7 1.28 -5.29 6.16
CA PHE A 7 2.08 -4.35 5.36
C PHE A 7 2.90 -3.39 6.24
N LEU A 8 2.27 -2.78 7.24
CA LEU A 8 2.95 -1.86 8.16
C LEU A 8 4.07 -2.54 8.94
N GLN A 9 3.83 -3.76 9.45
CA GLN A 9 4.86 -4.54 10.14
C GLN A 9 6.06 -4.89 9.24
N LYS A 10 5.80 -5.23 7.97
CA LYS A 10 6.87 -5.47 6.99
C LYS A 10 7.66 -4.19 6.70
N LEU A 11 6.97 -3.05 6.54
CA LEU A 11 7.60 -1.75 6.32
C LEU A 11 8.48 -1.34 7.52
N ASP A 12 7.98 -1.46 8.74
CA ASP A 12 8.72 -1.16 9.97
C ASP A 12 9.97 -2.05 10.08
N SER A 13 9.86 -3.33 9.71
CA SER A 13 10.99 -4.25 9.68
C SER A 13 12.07 -3.84 8.67
N ILE A 14 11.66 -3.35 7.49
CA ILE A 14 12.57 -2.82 6.47
C ILE A 14 13.29 -1.57 6.99
N HIS A 15 12.55 -0.61 7.55
CA HIS A 15 13.14 0.61 8.09
C HIS A 15 14.09 0.34 9.25
N SER A 16 13.71 -0.55 10.17
CA SER A 16 14.57 -0.94 11.30
C SER A 16 15.84 -1.64 10.85
N ALA A 17 15.80 -2.46 9.80
CA ALA A 17 16.97 -3.18 9.31
C ALA A 17 17.99 -2.27 8.60
N LEU A 18 17.50 -1.17 8.01
CA LEU A 18 18.32 -0.19 7.29
C LEU A 18 18.71 1.02 8.16
N ASP A 19 18.38 0.99 9.46
CA ASP A 19 18.55 2.10 10.41
C ASP A 19 17.93 3.42 9.89
N PHE A 20 16.81 3.29 9.19
CA PHE A 20 16.14 4.40 8.50
C PHE A 20 15.15 5.07 9.47
N THR A 21 15.59 6.14 10.14
CA THR A 21 14.80 6.81 11.19
C THR A 21 14.19 8.15 10.78
N GLU A 22 14.73 8.82 9.76
CA GLU A 22 14.17 10.10 9.27
C GLU A 22 13.14 9.92 8.16
N GLY A 23 11.99 10.61 8.27
CA GLY A 23 10.99 10.67 7.20
C GLY A 23 10.15 9.41 7.00
N THR A 24 10.20 8.45 7.92
CA THR A 24 9.44 7.19 7.89
C THR A 24 7.94 7.41 7.74
N ASP A 25 7.37 8.38 8.46
CA ASP A 25 5.95 8.75 8.34
C ASP A 25 5.60 9.26 6.94
N GLY A 26 6.48 10.06 6.33
CA GLY A 26 6.32 10.57 4.99
C GLY A 26 6.35 9.47 3.93
N VAL A 27 7.30 8.53 4.07
CA VAL A 27 7.42 7.34 3.21
C VAL A 27 6.21 6.42 3.39
N LYS A 28 5.79 6.16 4.63
CA LYS A 28 4.61 5.34 4.94
C LYS A 28 3.37 5.90 4.24
N ALA A 29 3.11 7.20 4.37
CA ALA A 29 1.98 7.84 3.70
C ALA A 29 2.05 7.71 2.18
N ASP A 30 3.23 7.87 1.57
CA ASP A 30 3.41 7.74 0.12
C ASP A 30 3.18 6.31 -0.37
N LEU A 31 3.63 5.30 0.39
CA LEU A 31 3.40 3.90 0.05
C LEU A 31 1.91 3.51 0.23
N LEU A 32 1.26 3.97 1.29
CA LEU A 32 -0.18 3.74 1.48
C LEU A 32 -1.02 4.44 0.39
N ALA A 33 -0.62 5.62 -0.05
CA ALA A 33 -1.28 6.32 -1.16
C ALA A 33 -1.12 5.54 -2.47
N SER A 34 0.07 4.98 -2.71
CA SER A 34 0.34 4.10 -3.85
C SER A 34 -0.56 2.86 -3.82
N ILE A 35 -0.69 2.20 -2.65
CA ILE A 35 -1.61 1.06 -2.47
C ILE A 35 -3.05 1.46 -2.80
N ASN A 36 -3.51 2.60 -2.28
CA ASN A 36 -4.88 3.06 -2.53
C ASN A 36 -5.15 3.28 -4.03
N LEU A 37 -4.22 3.91 -4.74
CA LEU A 37 -4.32 4.14 -6.18
C LEU A 37 -4.33 2.84 -6.99
N ASP A 38 -3.48 1.88 -6.62
CA ASP A 38 -3.38 0.59 -7.31
C ASP A 38 -4.62 -0.28 -7.07
N LEU A 39 -5.18 -0.26 -5.86
CA LEU A 39 -6.46 -0.91 -5.54
C LEU A 39 -7.60 -0.36 -6.41
N ILE A 40 -7.74 0.97 -6.46
CA ILE A 40 -8.74 1.65 -7.29
C ILE A 40 -8.52 1.30 -8.77
N SER A 41 -7.28 1.32 -9.24
CA SER A 41 -6.94 1.01 -10.63
C SER A 41 -7.30 -0.43 -11.02
N LYS A 42 -7.08 -1.40 -10.13
CA LYS A 42 -7.43 -2.81 -10.37
C LYS A 42 -8.94 -3.03 -10.51
N ILE A 43 -9.75 -2.34 -9.69
CA ILE A 43 -11.21 -2.47 -9.77
C ILE A 43 -11.80 -1.63 -10.92
N ALA A 44 -11.09 -0.60 -11.38
CA ALA A 44 -11.49 0.23 -12.51
C ALA A 44 -11.52 -0.51 -13.85
N ALA A 45 -10.86 -1.67 -13.93
CA ALA A 45 -10.87 -2.52 -15.12
C ALA A 45 -12.25 -3.17 -15.39
N ASP A 46 -13.12 -3.32 -14.38
CA ASP A 46 -14.48 -3.84 -14.55
C ASP A 46 -15.49 -2.68 -14.66
N PRO A 47 -16.18 -2.52 -15.81
CA PRO A 47 -17.20 -1.49 -16.00
C PRO A 47 -18.35 -1.52 -14.96
N LYS A 48 -18.61 -2.68 -14.34
CA LYS A 48 -19.63 -2.83 -13.30
C LYS A 48 -19.31 -2.03 -12.04
N ASN A 49 -18.04 -1.71 -11.82
CA ASN A 49 -17.59 -0.95 -10.66
C ASN A 49 -17.72 0.57 -10.85
N LYS A 50 -18.31 1.06 -11.95
CA LYS A 50 -18.42 2.49 -12.22
C LYS A 50 -19.00 3.31 -11.05
N THR A 51 -20.12 2.88 -10.47
CA THR A 51 -20.74 3.58 -9.33
C THR A 51 -19.84 3.56 -8.10
N LEU A 52 -19.14 2.45 -7.86
CA LEU A 52 -18.16 2.34 -6.77
C LEU A 52 -17.00 3.31 -7.00
N LEU A 53 -16.46 3.40 -8.21
CA LEU A 53 -15.35 4.31 -8.53
C LEU A 53 -15.74 5.78 -8.35
N GLU A 54 -16.96 6.16 -8.71
CA GLU A 54 -17.51 7.50 -8.49
C GLU A 54 -17.59 7.82 -6.99
N ASP A 55 -18.02 6.86 -6.17
CA ASP A 55 -18.06 6.99 -4.71
C ASP A 55 -16.64 7.12 -4.11
N LEU A 56 -15.70 6.27 -4.52
CA LEU A 56 -14.31 6.31 -4.08
C LEU A 56 -13.61 7.62 -4.45
N ALA A 57 -13.89 8.17 -5.63
CA ALA A 57 -13.32 9.44 -6.07
C ALA A 57 -13.69 10.62 -5.15
N SER A 58 -14.85 10.55 -4.49
CA SER A 58 -15.28 11.58 -3.53
C SER A 58 -14.53 11.53 -2.19
N HIS A 59 -13.77 10.45 -1.94
CA HIS A 59 -13.00 10.21 -0.70
C HIS A 59 -11.50 10.07 -0.96
N ASN A 60 -11.00 10.61 -2.08
CA ASN A 60 -9.58 10.61 -2.40
C ASN A 60 -8.79 11.46 -1.36
N PRO A 61 -7.65 10.99 -0.83
CA PRO A 61 -6.96 11.70 0.24
C PRO A 61 -6.41 13.04 -0.27
N ALA A 62 -6.78 14.14 0.40
CA ALA A 62 -6.30 15.47 0.07
C ALA A 62 -4.88 15.73 0.61
N THR A 63 -4.50 15.03 1.67
CA THR A 63 -3.21 15.15 2.33
C THR A 63 -2.64 13.78 2.72
N LYS A 64 -1.35 13.73 3.05
CA LYS A 64 -0.68 12.52 3.54
C LYS A 64 -1.32 11.95 4.82
N SER A 65 -1.84 12.80 5.69
CA SER A 65 -2.52 12.36 6.93
C SER A 65 -3.86 11.70 6.67
N ASP A 66 -4.50 11.98 5.54
CA ASP A 66 -5.84 11.45 5.22
C ASP A 66 -5.78 10.07 4.57
N VAL A 67 -4.60 9.62 4.15
CA VAL A 67 -4.40 8.40 3.36
C VAL A 67 -4.92 7.16 4.08
N GLU A 68 -4.67 7.02 5.39
CA GLU A 68 -5.16 5.87 6.16
C GLU A 68 -6.70 5.84 6.21
N THR A 69 -7.34 7.00 6.36
CA THR A 69 -8.80 7.12 6.37
C THR A 69 -9.39 6.82 4.99
N SER A 70 -8.82 7.37 3.92
CA SER A 70 -9.25 7.10 2.55
C SER A 70 -9.09 5.63 2.18
N LEU A 71 -7.97 5.00 2.59
CA LEU A 71 -7.74 3.58 2.36
C LEU A 71 -8.73 2.71 3.14
N ALA A 72 -9.02 3.04 4.40
CA ALA A 72 -10.03 2.35 5.19
C ALA A 72 -11.40 2.43 4.51
N TYR A 73 -11.81 3.64 4.08
CA TYR A 73 -13.05 3.85 3.32
C TYR A 73 -13.09 3.01 2.05
N ALA A 74 -12.01 3.06 1.25
CA ALA A 74 -11.93 2.32 0.00
C ALA A 74 -12.05 0.81 0.21
N THR A 75 -11.37 0.29 1.22
CA THR A 75 -11.43 -1.16 1.51
C THR A 75 -12.82 -1.61 1.97
N GLU A 76 -13.52 -0.79 2.75
CA GLU A 76 -14.89 -1.06 3.18
C GLU A 76 -15.85 -1.07 1.99
N LYS A 77 -15.80 -0.04 1.13
CA LYS A 77 -16.66 0.04 -0.06
C LYS A 77 -16.40 -1.07 -1.08
N MET A 78 -15.14 -1.46 -1.28
CA MET A 78 -14.81 -2.60 -2.13
C MET A 78 -15.40 -3.90 -1.57
N LYS A 79 -15.35 -4.09 -0.25
CA LYS A 79 -15.94 -5.26 0.41
C LYS A 79 -17.46 -5.28 0.26
N ASP A 80 -18.13 -4.14 0.42
CA ASP A 80 -19.58 -4.00 0.23
C ASP A 80 -19.99 -4.33 -1.22
N ALA A 81 -19.13 -4.01 -2.19
CA ALA A 81 -19.31 -4.37 -3.59
C ALA A 81 -18.99 -5.85 -3.92
N GLY A 82 -18.64 -6.67 -2.92
CA GLY A 82 -18.34 -8.09 -3.09
C GLY A 82 -16.95 -8.38 -3.65
N ILE A 83 -16.05 -7.40 -3.65
CA ILE A 83 -14.66 -7.57 -4.08
C ILE A 83 -13.86 -8.21 -2.95
N ASP A 84 -13.05 -9.23 -3.27
CA ASP A 84 -12.08 -9.79 -2.31
C ASP A 84 -10.91 -8.83 -2.10
N VAL A 85 -11.17 -7.78 -1.31
CA VAL A 85 -10.21 -6.72 -1.03
C VAL A 85 -9.00 -7.24 -0.26
N ASN A 86 -9.11 -8.33 0.50
CA ASN A 86 -7.98 -8.85 1.27
C ASN A 86 -6.92 -9.46 0.35
N ALA A 87 -7.35 -10.27 -0.62
CA ALA A 87 -6.46 -10.81 -1.63
C ALA A 87 -5.86 -9.69 -2.49
N LEU A 88 -6.70 -8.75 -2.94
CA LEU A 88 -6.28 -7.62 -3.76
C LEU A 88 -5.26 -6.73 -3.04
N PHE A 89 -5.52 -6.39 -1.78
CA PHE A 89 -4.62 -5.59 -0.95
C PHE A 89 -3.29 -6.30 -0.76
N THR A 90 -3.32 -7.59 -0.43
CA THR A 90 -2.09 -8.36 -0.21
C THR A 90 -1.20 -8.35 -1.44
N GLU A 91 -1.79 -8.55 -2.63
CA GLU A 91 -1.07 -8.48 -3.91
C GLU A 91 -0.44 -7.09 -4.12
N VAL A 92 -1.24 -6.03 -3.99
CA VAL A 92 -0.80 -4.64 -4.21
C VAL A 92 0.25 -4.21 -3.20
N ALA A 93 0.07 -4.57 -1.92
CA ALA A 93 1.00 -4.25 -0.85
C ALA A 93 2.36 -4.95 -1.06
N ASN A 94 2.34 -6.22 -1.44
CA ASN A 94 3.57 -6.95 -1.75
C ASN A 94 4.29 -6.34 -2.95
N TRP A 95 3.57 -5.98 -4.01
CA TRP A 95 4.16 -5.30 -5.17
C TRP A 95 4.76 -3.93 -4.81
N THR A 96 4.04 -3.16 -3.98
CA THR A 96 4.50 -1.86 -3.47
C THR A 96 5.81 -1.99 -2.68
N LEU A 97 5.90 -3.00 -1.79
CA LEU A 97 7.12 -3.27 -1.02
C LEU A 97 8.28 -3.71 -1.91
N GLN A 98 8.04 -4.56 -2.93
CA GLN A 98 9.10 -4.99 -3.87
C GLN A 98 9.68 -3.81 -4.65
N ASN A 99 8.82 -2.89 -5.10
CA ASN A 99 9.25 -1.68 -5.78
C ASN A 99 9.99 -0.74 -4.83
N TYR A 100 9.52 -0.61 -3.59
CA TYR A 100 10.20 0.19 -2.58
C TYR A 100 11.61 -0.34 -2.30
N LEU A 101 11.78 -1.64 -2.07
CA LEU A 101 13.09 -2.27 -1.92
C LEU A 101 13.98 -2.08 -3.15
N SER A 102 13.41 -2.16 -4.35
CA SER A 102 14.17 -1.95 -5.59
C SER A 102 14.67 -0.51 -5.74
N LYS A 103 13.93 0.49 -5.22
CA LYS A 103 14.40 1.88 -5.13
C LYS A 103 15.50 2.02 -4.08
N LEU A 104 15.37 1.36 -2.94
CA LEU A 104 16.39 1.37 -1.89
C LEU A 104 17.71 0.72 -2.33
N ALA A 105 17.66 -0.28 -3.22
CA ALA A 105 18.85 -0.92 -3.81
C ALA A 105 19.78 0.05 -4.57
N VAL A 106 19.32 1.28 -4.88
CA VAL A 106 20.16 2.34 -5.45
C VAL A 106 21.07 2.97 -4.39
N SER A 107 20.63 2.99 -3.13
CA SER A 107 21.30 3.67 -2.02
C SER A 107 21.93 2.73 -0.99
N PHE A 108 21.51 1.46 -0.98
CA PHE A 108 21.98 0.44 -0.04
C PHE A 108 22.59 -0.73 -0.79
N PRO A 109 23.62 -1.37 -0.22
CA PRO A 109 24.29 -2.46 -0.89
C PRO A 109 23.44 -3.75 -0.85
N PRO A 110 23.64 -4.68 -1.80
CA PRO A 110 22.81 -5.88 -1.93
C PRO A 110 22.73 -6.73 -0.64
N GLU A 111 23.81 -6.83 0.12
CA GLU A 111 23.86 -7.58 1.38
C GLU A 111 22.89 -7.07 2.45
N GLN A 112 22.46 -5.80 2.37
CA GLN A 112 21.45 -5.23 3.25
C GLN A 112 20.04 -5.37 2.67
N ILE A 113 19.89 -5.32 1.34
CA ILE A 113 18.57 -5.32 0.66
C ILE A 113 18.04 -6.72 0.37
N ASP A 114 18.89 -7.64 -0.07
CA ASP A 114 18.47 -8.99 -0.49
C ASP A 114 17.80 -9.80 0.62
N PRO A 115 18.27 -9.77 1.90
CA PRO A 115 17.57 -10.43 3.00
C PRO A 115 16.14 -9.88 3.21
N LEU A 116 15.91 -8.59 2.93
CA LEU A 116 14.61 -7.94 3.13
C LEU A 116 13.57 -8.38 2.10
N ARG A 117 14.00 -8.86 0.93
CA ARG A 117 13.08 -9.40 -0.10
C ARG A 117 12.35 -10.64 0.40
N ALA A 118 12.91 -11.38 1.35
CA ALA A 118 12.28 -12.57 1.95
C ALA A 118 11.09 -12.24 2.87
N LEU A 119 10.91 -10.97 3.24
CA LEU A 119 9.78 -10.51 4.04
C LEU A 119 8.47 -10.42 3.24
N ILE A 120 8.56 -10.45 1.90
CA ILE A 120 7.45 -10.11 1.00
C ILE A 120 6.81 -11.37 0.43
#